data_AF-A0A7C3W623-F1
#
_entry.id   AF-A0A7C3W623-F1
#
_cell.length_a   1.000
_cell.length_b   1.000
_cell.length_c   1.000
_cell.angle_alpha   90.00
_cell.angle_beta   90.00
_cell.angle_gamma   90.00
#
_symmetry.space_group_name_H-M   'P 1'
#
loop_
_entity.id
_entity.type
_entity.pdbx_description
1 polymer ?
#
loop_
_entity_poly.entity_id
_entity_poly.type
_entity_poly.pdbx_seq_one_letter_code
_entity_poly.pdbx_strand_id
1 'polypeptide(L)'
;MAGSSEPTPMIHGSTPEHLFGPVIGWRPVVWPLLSVLAALVFQTAGADWPTYRADYARSGATTEQPTLPLAPAWTFQSPHLPQPAWSGEAKADLYSKVFDLRHRQTFDKAFHVAIAGG
;
A
#
# COMPACT_ATOMS: atom_id res chain seq x y z
N MET A 1 62.66 -27.62 74.65
CA MET A 1 61.62 -27.83 73.62
C MET A 1 61.13 -26.46 73.18
N ALA A 2 61.13 -26.23 71.85
CA ALA A 2 60.84 -24.99 71.11
C ALA A 2 59.59 -24.24 71.63
N GLY A 3 59.46 -22.91 71.52
CA GLY A 3 60.06 -21.95 70.59
C GLY A 3 58.93 -21.15 69.92
N SER A 4 58.66 -19.95 70.47
CA SER A 4 58.09 -18.72 69.86
C SER A 4 57.13 -18.76 68.65
N SER A 5 55.94 -18.18 68.88
CA SER A 5 55.20 -17.17 68.08
C SER A 5 55.13 -17.26 66.54
N GLU A 6 53.90 -17.25 66.00
CA GLU A 6 53.45 -16.23 65.03
C GLU A 6 51.89 -16.26 64.85
N PRO A 7 51.27 -15.15 64.40
CA PRO A 7 49.82 -14.92 64.46
C PRO A 7 49.12 -15.30 63.15
N THR A 8 47.86 -15.76 63.23
CA THR A 8 47.05 -16.02 62.03
C THR A 8 45.91 -14.99 61.91
N PRO A 9 45.78 -14.29 60.76
CA PRO A 9 45.06 -13.02 60.66
C PRO A 9 43.54 -13.18 60.47
N MET A 10 42.82 -12.15 60.93
CA MET A 10 41.49 -11.81 60.46
C MET A 10 41.57 -11.45 58.97
N ILE A 11 40.94 -12.25 58.11
CA ILE A 11 40.61 -11.82 56.74
C ILE A 11 39.10 -11.94 56.57
N HIS A 12 38.50 -10.76 56.56
CA HIS A 12 37.16 -10.41 56.15
C HIS A 12 36.86 -11.03 54.77
N GLY A 13 36.06 -12.09 54.75
CA GLY A 13 35.55 -12.68 53.52
C GLY A 13 34.51 -11.77 52.90
N SER A 14 34.95 -10.99 51.91
CA SER A 14 34.15 -10.09 51.09
C SER A 14 33.09 -10.85 50.30
N THR A 15 31.85 -10.38 50.41
CA THR A 15 30.71 -10.72 49.54
C THR A 15 31.10 -10.46 48.07
N PRO A 16 30.84 -11.39 47.12
CA PRO A 16 31.03 -11.09 45.71
C PRO A 16 29.85 -10.26 45.18
N GLU A 17 29.92 -8.95 45.41
CA GLU A 17 29.01 -7.92 44.88
C GLU A 17 29.29 -7.64 43.39
N HIS A 18 29.34 -8.64 42.50
CA HIS A 18 29.71 -8.40 41.09
C HIS A 18 28.88 -9.15 40.04
N LEU A 19 27.61 -9.47 40.30
CA LEU A 19 26.72 -10.05 39.29
C LEU A 19 25.56 -9.13 38.85
N PHE A 20 25.78 -7.81 38.85
CA PHE A 20 24.88 -6.87 38.18
C PHE A 20 25.70 -5.85 37.38
N GLY A 21 26.31 -6.32 36.28
CA GLY A 21 26.70 -5.42 35.20
C GLY A 21 25.45 -4.79 34.60
N PRO A 22 25.46 -3.50 34.21
CA PRO A 22 24.30 -2.92 33.55
C PRO A 22 24.13 -3.67 32.23
N VAL A 23 22.97 -4.31 32.06
CA VAL A 23 22.50 -4.68 30.72
C VAL A 23 22.25 -3.36 30.03
N ILE A 24 23.30 -2.77 29.46
CA ILE A 24 23.24 -1.65 28.52
C ILE A 24 22.53 -2.23 27.30
N GLY A 25 21.21 -2.22 27.40
CA GLY A 25 20.32 -2.61 26.33
C GLY A 25 20.58 -1.66 25.18
N TRP A 26 21.13 -2.16 24.08
CA TRP A 26 21.23 -1.46 22.80
C TRP A 26 19.85 -1.17 22.16
N ARG A 27 18.78 -1.09 22.96
CA ARG A 27 17.40 -0.93 22.53
C ARG A 27 16.90 0.51 22.36
N PRO A 28 17.53 1.64 22.77
CA PRO A 28 16.79 2.91 22.75
C PRO A 28 16.64 3.51 21.35
N VAL A 29 17.41 3.06 20.34
CA VAL A 29 17.42 3.68 19.00
C VAL A 29 16.69 2.85 17.95
N VAL A 30 16.69 1.52 18.07
CA VAL A 30 16.12 0.64 17.04
C VAL A 30 14.60 0.79 16.98
N TRP A 31 13.93 0.91 18.12
CA TRP A 31 12.47 1.06 18.19
C TRP A 31 11.95 2.38 17.64
N PRO A 32 12.49 3.57 17.98
CA PRO A 32 12.03 4.80 17.34
C PRO A 32 12.35 4.83 15.84
N LEU A 33 13.49 4.27 15.41
CA LEU A 33 13.82 4.16 13.99
C LEU A 33 12.83 3.25 13.24
N LEU A 34 12.48 2.10 13.82
CA LEU A 34 11.51 1.17 13.24
C LEU A 34 10.09 1.76 13.23
N SER A 35 9.73 2.53 14.26
CA SER A 35 8.45 3.26 14.33
C SER A 35 8.35 4.37 13.29
N VAL A 36 9.44 5.13 13.07
CA VAL A 36 9.51 6.16 12.01
C VAL A 36 9.45 5.51 10.63
N LEU A 37 10.15 4.39 10.42
CA LEU A 37 10.10 3.65 9.17
C LEU A 37 8.69 3.09 8.89
N ALA A 38 8.02 2.53 9.91
CA ALA A 38 6.65 2.04 9.79
C ALA A 38 5.64 3.17 9.49
N ALA A 39 5.81 4.34 10.11
CA ALA A 39 4.98 5.51 9.84
C ALA A 39 5.17 6.05 8.41
N LEU A 40 6.37 5.92 7.82
CA LEU A 40 6.64 6.31 6.43
C LEU A 40 5.98 5.39 5.39
N VAL A 41 5.61 4.16 5.75
CA VAL A 41 5.00 3.18 4.84
C VAL A 41 3.48 3.30 4.81
N PHE A 42 2.87 3.97 5.80
CA PHE A 42 1.44 4.34 5.78
C PHE A 42 1.20 5.50 4.81
N GLN A 43 1.48 5.26 3.54
CA GLN A 43 1.03 6.12 2.47
C GLN A 43 -0.50 6.00 2.39
N THR A 44 -1.18 7.13 2.40
CA THR A 44 -2.63 7.21 2.25
C THR A 44 -3.03 6.62 0.89
N ALA A 45 -3.56 5.40 0.90
CA ALA A 45 -4.19 4.84 -0.28
C ALA A 45 -5.45 5.65 -0.58
N GLY A 46 -5.54 6.22 -1.78
CA GLY A 46 -6.79 6.78 -2.26
C GLY A 46 -7.87 5.70 -2.37
N ALA A 47 -9.11 6.13 -2.57
CA ALA A 47 -10.25 5.25 -2.79
C ALA A 47 -9.94 4.31 -3.97
N ASP A 48 -10.15 3.02 -3.72
CA ASP A 48 -9.85 1.98 -4.69
C ASP A 48 -10.84 2.01 -5.88
N TRP A 49 -10.42 1.54 -7.05
CA TRP A 49 -11.25 1.47 -8.26
C TRP A 49 -11.34 0.04 -8.81
N PRO A 50 -11.81 -0.92 -7.99
CA PRO A 50 -11.58 -2.35 -8.23
C PRO A 50 -12.31 -2.95 -9.43
N THR A 51 -13.28 -2.23 -10.00
CA THR A 51 -14.08 -2.71 -11.13
C THR A 51 -14.45 -1.57 -12.06
N TYR A 52 -15.05 -1.93 -13.21
CA TYR A 52 -15.58 -0.96 -14.16
C TYR A 52 -16.59 -0.04 -13.48
N ARG A 53 -16.31 1.26 -13.51
CA ARG A 53 -17.07 2.32 -12.82
C ARG A 53 -17.14 2.14 -11.29
N ALA A 54 -16.02 1.72 -10.69
CA ALA A 54 -15.72 1.66 -9.26
C ALA A 54 -16.50 0.62 -8.42
N ASP A 55 -17.79 0.40 -8.70
CA ASP A 55 -18.65 -0.48 -7.91
C ASP A 55 -19.61 -1.33 -8.76
N TYR A 56 -20.33 -2.26 -8.12
CA TYR A 56 -21.32 -3.11 -8.81
C TYR A 56 -22.53 -2.35 -9.35
N ALA A 57 -22.85 -1.18 -8.78
CA ALA A 57 -23.87 -0.28 -9.31
C ALA A 57 -23.37 0.50 -10.54
N ARG A 58 -22.07 0.39 -10.85
CA ARG A 58 -21.37 1.14 -11.88
C ARG A 58 -21.60 2.64 -11.69
N SER A 59 -21.44 3.17 -10.49
CA SER A 59 -21.68 4.59 -10.23
C SER A 59 -20.70 5.51 -10.98
N GLY A 60 -19.42 5.12 -11.04
CA GLY A 60 -18.35 5.96 -11.58
C GLY A 60 -18.08 7.21 -10.74
N ALA A 61 -18.28 7.11 -9.42
CA ALA A 61 -18.08 8.21 -8.48
C ALA A 61 -17.19 7.79 -7.30
N THR A 62 -16.51 8.76 -6.70
CA THR A 62 -15.76 8.61 -5.45
C THR A 62 -16.14 9.75 -4.50
N THR A 63 -16.02 9.50 -3.19
CA THR A 63 -16.16 10.54 -2.16
C THR A 63 -14.92 11.41 -2.03
N GLU A 64 -13.82 11.03 -2.66
CA GLU A 64 -12.57 11.80 -2.66
C GLU A 64 -12.71 13.14 -3.37
N GLN A 65 -12.01 14.13 -2.82
CA GLN A 65 -11.98 15.49 -3.34
C GLN A 65 -10.54 15.85 -3.69
N PRO A 66 -10.17 15.91 -4.98
CA PRO A 66 -8.82 16.32 -5.36
C PRO A 66 -8.61 17.80 -5.06
N THR A 67 -7.39 18.15 -4.64
CA THR A 67 -7.00 19.56 -4.52
C THR A 67 -6.73 20.15 -5.90
N LEU A 68 -7.24 21.34 -6.15
CA LEU A 68 -7.08 22.07 -7.41
C LEU A 68 -6.01 23.18 -7.27
N PRO A 69 -5.28 23.56 -8.35
CA PRO A 69 -5.41 23.04 -9.71
C PRO A 69 -4.72 21.69 -9.90
N LEU A 70 -5.30 20.85 -10.76
CA LEU A 70 -4.66 19.60 -11.18
C LEU A 70 -3.54 19.90 -12.19
N ALA A 71 -2.41 19.21 -12.03
CA ALA A 71 -1.34 19.16 -13.02
C ALA A 71 -1.14 17.71 -13.49
N PRO A 72 -0.76 17.47 -14.76
CA PRO A 72 -0.47 16.12 -15.24
C PRO A 72 0.68 15.48 -14.45
N ALA A 73 0.41 14.35 -13.78
CA ALA A 73 1.44 13.59 -13.06
C ALA A 73 2.19 12.64 -13.99
N TRP A 74 1.48 12.02 -14.93
CA TRP A 74 2.00 11.09 -15.94
C TRP A 74 1.01 10.98 -17.10
N THR A 75 1.47 10.41 -18.22
CA THR A 75 0.63 10.12 -19.38
C THR A 75 0.91 8.70 -19.86
N PHE A 76 -0.15 7.95 -20.19
CA PHE A 76 -0.06 6.65 -20.83
C PHE A 76 -0.69 6.71 -22.22
N GLN A 77 -0.02 6.11 -23.20
CA GLN A 77 -0.56 5.94 -24.55
C GLN A 77 -0.58 4.44 -24.86
N SER A 78 -1.77 3.91 -25.14
CA SER A 78 -1.92 2.53 -25.58
C SER A 78 -1.19 2.30 -26.91
N PRO A 79 -0.43 1.20 -27.07
CA PRO A 79 0.16 0.84 -28.36
C PRO A 79 -0.88 0.35 -29.38
N HIS A 80 -2.08 -0.03 -28.91
CA HIS A 80 -3.19 -0.49 -29.75
C HIS A 80 -4.30 0.56 -29.77
N LEU A 81 -5.03 0.62 -30.88
CA LEU A 81 -6.27 1.39 -30.97
C LEU A 81 -7.43 0.63 -30.33
N PRO A 82 -8.46 1.31 -29.80
CA PRO A 82 -9.73 0.67 -29.50
C PRO A 82 -10.26 -0.02 -30.76
N GLN A 83 -10.54 -1.32 -30.67
CA GLN A 83 -11.17 -2.07 -31.74
C GLN A 83 -12.57 -2.47 -31.30
N PRO A 84 -13.63 -1.88 -31.89
CA PRO A 84 -14.97 -2.30 -31.56
C PRO A 84 -15.21 -3.71 -32.09
N ALA A 85 -15.94 -4.53 -31.32
CA ALA A 85 -16.34 -5.87 -31.72
C ALA A 85 -17.21 -5.89 -32.98
N TRP A 86 -17.91 -4.78 -33.27
CA TRP A 86 -18.77 -4.62 -34.43
C TRP A 86 -18.40 -3.38 -35.23
N SER A 87 -18.43 -3.50 -36.57
CA SER A 87 -18.02 -2.42 -37.46
C SER A 87 -18.95 -1.20 -37.45
N GLY A 88 -20.17 -1.33 -36.95
CA GLY A 88 -21.14 -0.25 -36.97
C GLY A 88 -22.53 -0.65 -36.46
N GLU A 89 -23.52 0.17 -36.81
CA GLU A 89 -24.90 -0.06 -36.44
C GLU A 89 -25.51 -1.28 -37.14
N ALA A 90 -26.51 -1.87 -36.48
CA ALA A 90 -27.29 -2.92 -37.10
C ALA A 90 -28.08 -2.33 -38.27
N LYS A 91 -28.12 -3.05 -39.40
CA LYS A 91 -28.79 -2.56 -40.61
C LYS A 91 -30.30 -2.39 -40.43
N ALA A 92 -30.93 -3.28 -39.67
CA ALA A 92 -32.36 -3.25 -39.40
C ALA A 92 -32.73 -4.13 -38.20
N ASP A 93 -33.86 -3.79 -37.56
CA ASP A 93 -34.62 -4.67 -36.68
C ASP A 93 -35.81 -5.20 -37.49
N LEU A 94 -35.68 -6.42 -38.01
CA LEU A 94 -36.72 -7.04 -38.84
C LEU A 94 -37.96 -7.46 -38.04
N TYR A 95 -37.83 -7.66 -36.73
CA TYR A 95 -38.95 -8.01 -35.87
C TYR A 95 -39.86 -6.80 -35.65
N SER A 96 -39.27 -5.65 -35.30
CA SER A 96 -40.00 -4.39 -35.11
C SER A 96 -40.19 -3.58 -36.41
N LYS A 97 -39.65 -4.05 -37.55
CA LYS A 97 -39.68 -3.37 -38.86
C LYS A 97 -39.07 -1.97 -38.84
N VAL A 98 -38.00 -1.80 -38.07
CA VAL A 98 -37.26 -0.53 -37.96
C VAL A 98 -35.99 -0.63 -38.78
N PHE A 99 -35.75 0.38 -39.60
CA PHE A 99 -34.55 0.56 -40.41
C PHE A 99 -33.76 1.77 -39.90
N ASP A 100 -32.53 1.96 -40.38
CA ASP A 100 -31.65 3.07 -40.00
C ASP A 100 -31.44 3.17 -38.48
N LEU A 101 -31.13 2.02 -37.86
CA LEU A 101 -30.89 1.95 -36.43
C LEU A 101 -29.64 2.73 -36.06
N ARG A 102 -29.71 3.50 -34.97
CA ARG A 102 -28.53 4.17 -34.43
C ARG A 102 -27.55 3.16 -33.84
N HIS A 103 -26.26 3.44 -33.97
CA HIS A 103 -25.21 2.69 -33.29
C HIS A 103 -25.40 2.70 -31.76
N ARG A 104 -25.66 1.53 -31.16
CA ARG A 104 -25.89 1.36 -29.71
C ARG A 104 -24.63 1.01 -28.89
N GLN A 105 -23.54 0.64 -29.55
CA GLN A 105 -22.29 0.18 -28.94
C GLN A 105 -21.15 1.18 -29.13
N THR A 106 -21.46 2.47 -29.17
CA THR A 106 -20.45 3.53 -29.32
C THR A 106 -19.44 3.55 -28.17
N PHE A 107 -19.81 3.03 -27.00
CA PHE A 107 -18.91 2.89 -25.84
C PHE A 107 -17.72 1.95 -26.11
N ASP A 108 -17.86 1.00 -27.05
CA ASP A 108 -16.82 0.04 -27.44
C ASP A 108 -15.70 0.68 -28.28
N LYS A 109 -15.84 1.96 -28.62
CA LYS A 109 -14.83 2.74 -29.37
C LYS A 109 -13.78 3.39 -28.46
N ALA A 110 -13.77 3.12 -27.16
CA ALA A 110 -12.87 3.73 -26.19
C ALA A 110 -12.30 2.71 -25.21
N PHE A 111 -11.15 3.04 -24.62
CA PHE A 111 -10.64 2.28 -23.48
C PHE A 111 -11.48 2.56 -22.24
N HIS A 112 -11.91 1.49 -21.57
CA HIS A 112 -12.58 1.59 -20.29
C HIS A 112 -11.59 1.47 -19.14
N VAL A 113 -11.74 2.32 -18.13
CA VAL A 113 -10.90 2.29 -16.93
C VAL A 113 -11.45 1.27 -15.93
N ALA A 114 -10.61 0.32 -15.53
CA ALA A 114 -10.76 -0.49 -14.33
C ALA A 114 -9.37 -0.58 -13.70
N ILE A 115 -9.21 -0.20 -12.42
CA ILE A 115 -7.90 -0.18 -11.76
C ILE A 115 -8.05 -0.68 -10.32
N ALA A 116 -7.75 -1.94 -10.10
CA ALA A 116 -7.03 -2.38 -8.90
C ALA A 116 -6.14 -3.58 -9.29
N GLY A 117 -4.83 -3.46 -9.07
CA GLY A 117 -3.85 -4.53 -9.29
C GLY A 117 -3.19 -4.60 -10.69
N GLY A 118 -3.74 -3.91 -11.69
CA GLY A 118 -3.24 -3.90 -13.08
C GLY A 118 -3.98 -4.86 -13.99
#